data_AF-A0A2T9Y8H0-F1
#
_entry.id   AF-A0A2T9Y8H0-F1
#
_cell.length_a   1.000
_cell.length_b   1.000
_cell.length_c   1.000
_cell.angle_alpha   90.00
_cell.angle_beta   90.00
_cell.angle_gamma   90.00
#
_symmetry.space_group_name_H-M   'P 1'
#
loop_
_entity.id
_entity.type
_entity.pdbx_description
1 polymer ?
#
loop_
_entity_poly.entity_id
_entity_poly.type
_entity_poly.pdbx_seq_one_letter_code
_entity_poly.pdbx_strand_id
1 'polypeptide(L)'
;MECELLPEKIGRQRIIMSQNKVILDNTEELISKKRAALAQDLFFIIPIDVNTELPRAQHKNQILGIELDICPKMFKSRAFSIKGTVKIQEVSAAIGYATTLIYWLSKYSSIELVYPVRPRSSEPLLYSKVGKVLYNAMVFPLYPTRGIDRPRFEYAIKLLFANLYQIQMALGKEEYYPNSILLNINTILISLGVVI
;
A
#
# COMPACT_ATOMS: atom_id res chain seq x y z
N MET A 1 18.51 -55.17 5.51
CA MET A 1 19.06 -54.78 6.82
C MET A 1 19.84 -53.50 6.60
N GLU A 2 19.27 -52.35 6.94
CA GLU A 2 20.01 -51.09 7.13
C GLU A 2 18.98 -50.05 7.56
N CYS A 3 18.82 -49.83 8.87
CA CYS A 3 18.15 -48.64 9.40
C CYS A 3 18.31 -48.55 10.93
N GLU A 4 19.55 -48.63 11.43
CA GLU A 4 19.87 -48.06 12.74
C GLU A 4 20.72 -46.82 12.48
N LEU A 5 20.05 -45.68 12.31
CA LEU A 5 20.70 -44.38 12.31
C LEU A 5 21.34 -44.18 13.69
N LEU A 6 22.66 -44.39 13.76
CA LEU A 6 23.47 -44.21 14.96
C LEU A 6 23.08 -42.91 15.70
N PRO A 7 22.88 -42.94 17.03
CA PRO A 7 22.41 -41.80 17.82
C PRO A 7 23.30 -40.55 17.67
N GLU A 8 24.58 -40.72 17.36
CA GLU A 8 25.51 -39.63 17.06
C GLU A 8 25.17 -38.87 15.77
N LYS A 9 24.68 -39.55 14.73
CA LYS A 9 24.22 -38.89 13.48
C LYS A 9 22.99 -38.04 13.75
N ILE A 10 22.06 -38.54 14.58
CA ILE A 10 20.85 -37.82 14.99
C ILE A 10 21.23 -36.58 15.84
N GLY A 11 22.18 -36.73 16.76
CA GLY A 11 22.70 -35.62 17.56
C GLY A 11 23.33 -34.52 16.72
N ARG A 12 24.19 -34.87 15.76
CA ARG A 12 24.81 -33.90 14.83
C ARG A 12 23.76 -33.17 13.99
N GLN A 13 22.77 -33.88 13.45
CA GLN A 13 21.69 -33.27 12.66
C GLN A 13 20.88 -32.25 13.47
N ARG A 14 20.58 -32.54 14.74
CA ARG A 14 19.88 -31.60 15.62
C ARG A 14 20.69 -30.33 15.90
N ILE A 15 22.01 -30.47 16.10
CA ILE A 15 22.91 -29.32 16.28
C ILE A 15 22.91 -28.44 15.02
N ILE A 16 23.05 -29.06 13.84
CA ILE A 16 23.03 -28.33 12.55
C ILE A 16 21.69 -27.64 12.34
N MET A 17 20.57 -28.32 12.61
CA MET A 17 19.24 -27.71 12.51
C MET A 17 19.07 -26.52 13.45
N SER A 18 19.55 -26.63 14.69
CA SER A 18 19.53 -25.53 15.66
C SER A 18 20.34 -24.32 15.14
N GLN A 19 21.54 -24.56 14.62
CA GLN A 19 22.38 -23.51 14.04
C GLN A 19 21.71 -22.87 12.82
N ASN A 20 21.15 -23.67 11.91
CA ASN A 20 20.45 -23.16 10.73
C ASN A 20 19.24 -22.33 11.12
N LYS A 21 18.50 -22.72 12.17
CA LYS A 21 17.38 -21.94 12.68
C LYS A 21 17.86 -20.56 13.17
N VAL A 22 18.92 -20.52 13.97
CA VAL A 22 19.48 -19.24 14.45
C VAL A 22 19.95 -18.36 13.29
N ILE A 23 20.59 -18.96 12.27
CA ILE A 23 21.01 -18.23 11.07
C ILE A 23 19.79 -17.66 10.34
N LEU A 24 18.74 -18.45 10.16
CA LEU A 24 17.50 -18.00 9.52
C LEU A 24 16.88 -16.84 10.29
N ASP A 25 16.69 -16.98 11.59
CA ASP A 25 16.10 -15.94 12.45
C ASP A 25 16.90 -14.61 12.35
N ASN A 26 18.24 -14.69 12.41
CA ASN A 26 19.12 -13.52 12.25
C ASN A 26 19.01 -12.89 10.85
N THR A 27 18.92 -13.71 9.80
CA THR A 27 18.79 -13.20 8.43
C THR A 27 17.44 -12.53 8.20
N GLU A 28 16.36 -13.07 8.77
CA GLU A 28 15.02 -12.46 8.71
C GLU A 28 15.01 -11.10 9.42
N GLU A 29 15.64 -11.00 10.59
CA GLU A 29 15.77 -9.74 11.32
C GLU A 29 16.57 -8.69 10.52
N LEU A 30 17.69 -9.09 9.92
CA LEU A 30 18.50 -8.19 9.06
C LEU A 30 17.72 -7.72 7.84
N ILE A 31 16.96 -8.61 7.20
CA ILE A 31 16.09 -8.27 6.06
C ILE A 31 15.01 -7.27 6.50
N SER A 32 14.39 -7.49 7.65
CA SER A 32 13.39 -6.57 8.22
C SER A 32 13.96 -5.18 8.46
N LYS A 33 15.15 -5.09 9.09
CA LYS A 33 15.85 -3.81 9.31
C LYS A 33 16.17 -3.09 8.00
N LYS A 34 16.61 -3.81 6.97
CA LYS A 34 16.90 -3.22 5.65
C LYS A 34 15.64 -2.73 4.96
N ARG A 35 14.52 -3.44 5.08
CA ARG A 35 13.22 -3.01 4.53
C ARG A 35 12.70 -1.74 5.22
N ALA A 36 12.86 -1.64 6.54
CA ALA A 36 12.53 -0.44 7.29
C ALA A 36 13.36 0.77 6.80
N ALA A 37 14.68 0.58 6.61
CA ALA A 37 15.56 1.62 6.07
C ALA A 37 15.14 2.07 4.65
N LEU A 38 14.82 1.12 3.76
CA LEU A 38 14.34 1.46 2.41
C LEU A 38 12.97 2.16 2.43
N ALA A 39 12.11 1.84 3.38
CA ALA A 39 10.84 2.54 3.58
C ALA A 39 11.07 3.97 4.10
N GLN A 40 12.07 4.18 4.97
CA GLN A 40 12.50 5.51 5.42
C GLN A 40 13.03 6.36 4.25
N ASP A 41 13.90 5.78 3.42
CA ASP A 41 14.44 6.46 2.23
C ASP A 41 13.31 6.83 1.25
N LEU A 42 12.31 5.94 1.10
CA LEU A 42 11.15 6.20 0.25
C LEU A 42 10.30 7.36 0.79
N PHE A 43 10.10 7.44 2.10
CA PHE A 43 9.40 8.57 2.73
C PHE A 43 10.16 9.89 2.56
N PHE A 44 11.50 9.86 2.61
CA PHE A 44 12.33 11.03 2.31
C PHE A 44 12.15 11.53 0.87
N ILE A 45 12.03 10.61 -0.10
CA ILE A 45 11.83 10.98 -1.52
C ILE A 45 10.40 11.47 -1.79
N ILE A 46 9.40 10.86 -1.14
CA ILE A 46 7.98 11.17 -1.31
C ILE A 46 7.38 11.49 0.07
N PRO A 47 7.62 12.71 0.59
CA PRO A 47 7.10 13.12 1.88
C PRO A 47 5.57 13.15 1.87
N ILE A 48 5.01 12.69 2.97
CA ILE A 48 3.58 12.69 3.25
C ILE A 48 3.37 13.54 4.49
N ASP A 49 2.67 14.66 4.32
CA ASP A 49 2.32 15.53 5.43
C ASP A 49 0.89 15.19 5.86
N VAL A 50 0.80 14.53 7.01
CA VAL A 50 -0.48 14.14 7.61
C VAL A 50 -0.75 15.05 8.81
N ASN A 51 -1.62 16.02 8.62
CA ASN A 51 -2.01 16.94 9.68
C ASN A 51 -3.05 16.29 10.60
N THR A 52 -2.61 15.55 11.62
CA THR A 52 -3.48 14.91 12.63
C THR A 52 -3.99 15.86 13.72
N GLU A 53 -3.44 17.07 13.82
CA GLU A 53 -3.80 18.05 14.86
C GLU A 53 -5.08 18.83 14.56
N LEU A 54 -5.49 18.89 13.29
CA LEU A 54 -6.71 19.58 12.87
C LEU A 54 -7.94 18.68 13.12
N PRO A 55 -9.14 19.25 13.34
CA PRO A 55 -10.37 18.46 13.41
C PRO A 55 -10.54 17.61 12.14
N ARG A 56 -11.08 16.38 12.26
CA ARG A 56 -11.23 15.41 11.15
C ARG A 56 -11.89 15.96 9.87
N ALA A 57 -12.65 17.04 9.97
CA ALA A 57 -13.30 17.73 8.85
C ALA A 57 -12.37 18.66 8.05
N GLN A 58 -11.15 18.93 8.54
CA GLN A 58 -10.18 19.88 7.98
C GLN A 58 -8.79 19.25 7.77
N HIS A 59 -8.64 17.92 7.89
CA HIS A 59 -7.38 17.24 7.60
C HIS A 59 -6.98 17.47 6.14
N LYS A 60 -6.07 18.42 5.91
CA LYS A 60 -5.40 18.61 4.62
C LYS A 60 -4.19 17.70 4.60
N ASN A 61 -4.39 16.47 4.12
CA ASN A 61 -3.29 15.54 3.90
C ASN A 61 -2.64 15.88 2.56
N GLN A 62 -1.32 16.01 2.56
CA GLN A 62 -0.56 16.38 1.37
C GLN A 62 0.49 15.32 1.04
N ILE A 63 0.76 15.16 -0.25
CA ILE A 63 1.86 14.36 -0.76
C ILE A 63 2.67 15.25 -1.69
N LEU A 64 3.97 15.44 -1.40
CA LEU A 64 4.82 16.39 -2.13
C LEU A 64 4.21 17.81 -2.24
N GLY A 65 3.53 18.28 -1.18
CA GLY A 65 2.83 19.57 -1.15
C GLY A 65 1.51 19.62 -1.95
N ILE A 66 1.06 18.49 -2.52
CA ILE A 66 -0.22 18.40 -3.25
C ILE A 66 -1.28 17.82 -2.31
N GLU A 67 -2.38 18.55 -2.12
CA GLU A 67 -3.52 18.07 -1.34
C GLU A 67 -4.21 16.87 -2.00
N LEU A 68 -4.34 15.77 -1.25
CA LEU A 68 -5.05 14.58 -1.69
C LEU A 68 -6.26 14.34 -0.78
N ASP A 69 -7.41 14.91 -1.15
CA ASP A 69 -8.68 14.69 -0.47
C ASP A 69 -9.58 13.78 -1.32
N ILE A 70 -9.27 12.47 -1.32
CA ILE A 70 -10.07 11.47 -2.03
C ILE A 70 -10.69 10.49 -1.02
N CYS A 71 -11.99 10.66 -0.81
CA CYS A 71 -12.82 9.72 -0.07
C CYS A 71 -13.73 8.93 -1.03
N PRO A 72 -13.92 7.61 -0.85
CA PRO A 72 -14.89 6.82 -1.61
C PRO A 72 -16.34 7.34 -1.49
N LYS A 73 -16.65 8.06 -0.39
CA LYS A 73 -17.96 8.68 -0.14
C LYS A 73 -18.22 9.91 -1.02
N MET A 74 -17.18 10.59 -1.52
CA MET A 74 -17.33 11.78 -2.37
C MET A 74 -18.01 11.46 -3.70
N PHE A 75 -17.86 10.23 -4.18
CA PHE A 75 -18.43 9.78 -5.45
C PHE A 75 -19.94 9.56 -5.43
N LYS A 76 -20.55 9.43 -4.25
CA LYS A 76 -22.02 9.32 -4.11
C LYS A 76 -22.74 10.63 -4.44
N SER A 77 -22.06 11.76 -4.34
CA SER A 77 -22.61 13.04 -4.77
C SER A 77 -22.33 13.21 -6.26
N ARG A 78 -23.35 13.52 -7.08
CA ARG A 78 -23.17 13.84 -8.52
C ARG A 78 -22.10 14.91 -8.75
N ALA A 79 -21.85 15.72 -7.72
CA ALA A 79 -20.82 16.74 -7.63
C ALA A 79 -19.44 16.21 -7.19
N PHE A 80 -18.89 15.17 -7.84
CA PHE A 80 -17.43 15.17 -8.07
C PHE A 80 -17.14 16.24 -9.14
N SER A 81 -17.52 17.47 -8.82
CA SER A 81 -16.94 18.65 -9.41
C SER A 81 -15.72 18.86 -8.56
N ILE A 82 -14.54 18.59 -9.12
CA ILE A 82 -13.28 19.05 -8.57
C ILE A 82 -13.48 20.56 -8.37
N LYS A 83 -13.84 20.96 -7.14
CA LYS A 83 -14.15 22.36 -6.81
C LYS A 83 -12.93 23.15 -7.26
N GLY A 84 -13.17 24.26 -7.98
CA GLY A 84 -12.25 24.92 -8.90
C GLY A 84 -10.92 25.47 -8.36
N THR A 85 -10.40 24.96 -7.25
CA THR A 85 -9.09 25.32 -6.68
C THR A 85 -7.99 24.29 -6.95
N VAL A 86 -8.29 22.99 -7.10
CA VAL A 86 -7.28 21.94 -7.36
C VAL A 86 -7.38 21.45 -8.81
N LYS A 87 -6.27 21.41 -9.55
CA LYS A 87 -6.29 20.97 -10.95
C LYS A 87 -6.42 19.46 -11.02
N ILE A 88 -7.16 18.96 -12.02
CA ILE A 88 -7.33 17.52 -12.27
C ILE A 88 -5.98 16.78 -12.35
N GLN A 89 -5.00 17.44 -12.97
CA GLN A 89 -3.64 16.94 -13.13
C GLN A 89 -2.91 16.77 -11.79
N GLU A 90 -3.12 17.69 -10.84
CA GLU A 90 -2.54 17.62 -9.50
C GLU A 90 -3.11 16.43 -8.73
N VAL A 91 -4.43 16.24 -8.79
CA VAL A 91 -5.09 15.06 -8.20
C VAL A 91 -4.55 13.76 -8.82
N SER A 92 -4.41 13.73 -10.15
CA SER A 92 -3.87 12.59 -10.89
C SER A 92 -2.43 12.26 -10.47
N ALA A 93 -1.58 13.28 -10.33
CA ALA A 93 -0.20 13.14 -9.89
C ALA A 93 -0.13 12.65 -8.44
N ALA A 94 -0.93 13.22 -7.54
CA ALA A 94 -0.98 12.81 -6.13
C ALA A 94 -1.43 11.35 -5.97
N ILE A 95 -2.44 10.89 -6.72
CA ILE A 95 -2.80 9.46 -6.76
C ILE A 95 -1.65 8.63 -7.34
N GLY A 96 -0.95 9.15 -8.34
CA GLY A 96 0.24 8.54 -8.92
C GLY A 96 1.34 8.26 -7.90
N TYR A 97 1.68 9.27 -7.10
CA TYR A 97 2.66 9.14 -6.01
C TYR A 97 2.17 8.17 -4.93
N ALA A 98 0.91 8.28 -4.51
CA ALA A 98 0.33 7.35 -3.54
C ALA A 98 0.34 5.89 -4.05
N THR A 99 0.04 5.68 -5.33
CA THR A 99 0.07 4.35 -5.97
C THR A 99 1.49 3.79 -6.02
N THR A 100 2.47 4.66 -6.28
CA THR A 100 3.90 4.31 -6.28
C THR A 100 4.36 3.89 -4.88
N LEU A 101 3.95 4.63 -3.85
CA LEU A 101 4.21 4.27 -2.46
C LEU A 101 3.59 2.90 -2.12
N ILE A 102 2.31 2.69 -2.44
CA ILE A 102 1.61 1.43 -2.18
C ILE A 102 2.32 0.25 -2.87
N TYR A 103 2.78 0.44 -4.12
CA TYR A 103 3.54 -0.56 -4.85
C TYR A 103 4.83 -0.96 -4.11
N TRP A 104 5.63 0.01 -3.69
CA TRP A 104 6.89 -0.26 -2.98
C TRP A 104 6.68 -0.79 -1.57
N LEU A 105 5.69 -0.28 -0.84
CA LEU A 105 5.32 -0.78 0.49
C LEU A 105 4.87 -2.23 0.44
N SER A 106 4.14 -2.63 -0.60
CA SER A 106 3.81 -4.03 -0.88
C SER A 106 5.08 -4.88 -1.04
N LYS A 107 6.10 -4.39 -1.75
CA LYS A 107 7.37 -5.11 -1.91
C LYS A 107 8.17 -5.18 -0.63
N TYR A 108 8.26 -4.08 0.13
CA TYR A 108 9.00 -4.03 1.39
C TYR A 108 8.34 -4.89 2.47
N SER A 109 7.02 -4.95 2.51
CA SER A 109 6.27 -5.84 3.41
C SER A 109 6.20 -7.29 2.93
N SER A 110 6.64 -7.60 1.70
CA SER A 110 6.44 -8.91 1.06
C SER A 110 4.98 -9.36 0.97
N ILE A 111 4.08 -8.40 0.78
CA ILE A 111 2.65 -8.64 0.62
C ILE A 111 2.29 -8.50 -0.86
N GLU A 112 1.80 -9.58 -1.46
CA GLU A 112 1.26 -9.56 -2.81
C GLU A 112 -0.13 -8.92 -2.79
N LEU A 113 -0.31 -7.86 -3.60
CA LEU A 113 -1.57 -7.13 -3.67
C LEU A 113 -2.64 -7.97 -4.39
N VAL A 114 -3.81 -8.11 -3.76
CA VAL A 114 -4.99 -8.76 -4.39
C VAL A 114 -5.37 -8.06 -5.69
N TYR A 115 -5.24 -6.73 -5.73
CA TYR A 115 -5.43 -5.93 -6.94
C TYR A 115 -4.10 -5.29 -7.36
N PRO A 116 -3.32 -5.92 -8.26
CA PRO A 116 -2.02 -5.39 -8.65
C PRO A 116 -2.14 -3.95 -9.15
N VAL A 117 -1.28 -3.08 -8.64
CA VAL A 117 -1.17 -1.69 -9.09
C VAL A 117 0.04 -1.53 -10.00
N ARG A 118 -0.10 -0.69 -11.02
CA ARG A 118 0.99 -0.29 -11.90
C ARG A 118 1.17 1.23 -11.79
N PRO A 119 2.23 1.69 -11.12
CA PRO A 119 2.54 3.11 -11.06
C PRO A 119 2.91 3.60 -12.47
N ARG A 120 2.22 4.62 -12.97
CA ARG A 120 2.53 5.30 -14.24
C ARG A 120 2.47 6.81 -14.05
N SER A 121 3.13 7.32 -13.01
CA SER A 121 3.10 8.73 -12.62
C SER A 121 1.65 9.23 -12.58
N SER A 122 1.26 10.20 -13.41
CA SER A 122 -0.10 10.78 -13.46
C SER A 122 -1.20 9.86 -14.00
N GLU A 123 -0.89 8.70 -14.60
CA GLU A 123 -1.90 7.77 -15.15
C GLU A 123 -1.83 6.37 -14.53
N PRO A 124 -1.86 6.27 -13.18
CA PRO A 124 -1.73 4.98 -12.51
C PRO A 124 -2.87 4.03 -12.91
N LEU A 125 -2.57 2.74 -12.95
CA LEU A 125 -3.52 1.69 -13.33
C LEU A 125 -3.64 0.63 -12.23
N LEU A 126 -4.82 0.05 -12.11
CA LEU A 126 -5.11 -1.06 -11.21
C LEU A 126 -5.73 -2.22 -11.99
N TYR A 127 -5.34 -3.44 -11.67
CA TYR A 127 -5.80 -4.64 -12.34
C TYR A 127 -6.76 -5.42 -11.45
N SER A 128 -7.90 -5.86 -12.00
CA SER A 128 -8.87 -6.66 -11.28
C SER A 128 -9.49 -7.74 -12.17
N LYS A 129 -9.33 -9.00 -11.75
CA LYS A 129 -10.00 -10.15 -12.39
C LYS A 129 -11.51 -10.13 -12.13
N VAL A 130 -11.94 -9.64 -10.95
CA VAL A 130 -13.36 -9.51 -10.57
C VAL A 130 -14.04 -8.43 -11.39
N GLY A 131 -13.33 -7.32 -11.66
CA GLY A 131 -13.83 -6.23 -12.48
C GLY A 131 -14.20 -6.62 -13.92
N LYS A 132 -13.62 -7.72 -14.43
CA LYS A 132 -13.95 -8.27 -15.75
C LYS A 132 -15.44 -8.62 -15.86
N VAL A 133 -16.06 -9.11 -14.79
CA VAL A 133 -17.48 -9.52 -14.81
C VAL A 133 -18.41 -8.31 -14.77
N LEU A 134 -18.06 -7.28 -13.99
CA LEU A 134 -18.94 -6.12 -13.74
C LEU A 134 -18.80 -5.02 -14.81
N TYR A 135 -17.59 -4.77 -15.30
CA TYR A 135 -17.29 -3.63 -16.18
C TYR A 135 -16.73 -4.04 -17.55
N ASN A 136 -16.67 -5.35 -17.83
CA ASN A 136 -16.03 -5.95 -18.99
C ASN A 136 -14.60 -5.41 -19.22
N ALA A 137 -13.89 -5.11 -18.13
CA ALA A 137 -12.57 -4.52 -18.14
C ALA A 137 -11.68 -5.18 -17.08
N MET A 138 -10.44 -5.47 -17.45
CA MET A 138 -9.40 -6.00 -16.54
C MET A 138 -8.56 -4.88 -15.91
N VAL A 139 -8.59 -3.69 -16.52
CA VAL A 139 -7.76 -2.54 -16.18
C VAL A 139 -8.66 -1.39 -15.78
N PHE A 140 -8.34 -0.77 -14.65
CA PHE A 140 -9.09 0.31 -14.06
C PHE A 140 -8.17 1.53 -13.88
N PRO A 141 -8.55 2.70 -14.44
CA PRO A 141 -7.77 3.91 -14.30
C PRO A 141 -7.85 4.43 -12.86
N LEU A 142 -6.71 4.78 -12.27
CA LEU A 142 -6.61 5.48 -10.99
C LEU A 142 -6.39 6.99 -11.16
N TYR A 143 -6.69 7.53 -12.34
CA TYR A 143 -6.70 8.96 -12.61
C TYR A 143 -8.14 9.45 -12.83
N PRO A 144 -8.45 10.72 -12.49
CA PRO A 144 -9.79 11.23 -12.68
C PRO A 144 -10.22 11.19 -14.15
N THR A 145 -11.23 10.36 -14.45
CA THR A 145 -11.85 10.25 -15.78
C THR A 145 -13.20 10.97 -15.82
N ARG A 146 -13.62 11.38 -17.02
CA ARG A 146 -14.93 12.02 -17.26
C ARG A 146 -15.83 11.09 -18.07
N GLY A 147 -17.15 11.30 -17.97
CA GLY A 147 -18.14 10.58 -18.78
C GLY A 147 -18.22 9.09 -18.45
N ILE A 148 -18.14 8.24 -19.47
CA ILE A 148 -18.41 6.79 -19.42
C ILE A 148 -17.39 6.04 -18.55
N ASP A 149 -16.16 6.54 -18.43
CA ASP A 149 -15.10 5.90 -17.64
C ASP A 149 -15.09 6.32 -16.16
N ARG A 150 -15.93 7.29 -15.76
CA ARG A 150 -16.00 7.75 -14.37
C ARG A 150 -16.33 6.61 -13.38
N PRO A 151 -17.32 5.73 -13.63
CA PRO A 151 -17.61 4.60 -12.74
C PRO A 151 -16.43 3.63 -12.57
N ARG A 152 -15.59 3.48 -13.60
CA ARG A 152 -14.39 2.63 -13.53
C ARG A 152 -13.33 3.22 -12.62
N PHE A 153 -13.13 4.54 -12.67
CA PHE A 153 -12.26 5.26 -11.74
C PHE A 153 -12.76 5.16 -10.29
N GLU A 154 -14.05 5.40 -10.07
CA GLU A 154 -14.65 5.31 -8.72
C GLU A 154 -14.52 3.90 -8.13
N TYR A 155 -14.65 2.86 -8.97
CA TYR A 155 -14.40 1.48 -8.57
C TYR A 155 -12.91 1.23 -8.31
N ALA A 156 -12.00 1.75 -9.15
CA ALA A 156 -10.56 1.62 -8.96
C ALA A 156 -10.11 2.13 -7.59
N ILE A 157 -10.61 3.29 -7.15
CA ILE A 157 -10.30 3.86 -5.84
C ILE A 157 -10.74 2.91 -4.71
N LYS A 158 -11.93 2.30 -4.80
CA LYS A 158 -12.39 1.31 -3.81
C LYS A 158 -11.47 0.10 -3.73
N LEU A 159 -10.98 -0.39 -4.87
CA LEU A 159 -10.03 -1.50 -4.92
C LEU A 159 -8.66 -1.11 -4.33
N LEU A 160 -8.22 0.14 -4.54
CA LEU A 160 -7.01 0.67 -3.92
C LEU A 160 -7.12 0.69 -2.39
N PHE A 161 -8.27 1.11 -1.86
CA PHE A 161 -8.57 1.04 -0.43
C PHE A 161 -8.55 -0.40 0.10
N ALA A 162 -9.05 -1.37 -0.67
CA ALA A 162 -8.97 -2.78 -0.30
C ALA A 162 -7.52 -3.30 -0.22
N ASN A 163 -6.63 -2.86 -1.12
CA ASN A 163 -5.20 -3.17 -1.03
C ASN A 163 -4.53 -2.56 0.21
N LEU A 164 -4.85 -1.31 0.56
CA LEU A 164 -4.33 -0.67 1.78
C LEU A 164 -4.77 -1.43 3.03
N TYR A 165 -6.05 -1.79 3.09
CA TYR A 165 -6.59 -2.61 4.16
C TYR A 165 -5.87 -3.96 4.25
N GLN A 166 -5.65 -4.63 3.12
CA GLN A 166 -4.90 -5.89 3.06
C GLN A 166 -3.50 -5.75 3.67
N ILE A 167 -2.74 -4.71 3.28
CA ILE A 167 -1.39 -4.48 3.81
C ILE A 167 -1.44 -4.26 5.32
N GLN A 168 -2.33 -3.40 5.81
CA GLN A 168 -2.44 -3.10 7.24
C GLN A 168 -2.81 -4.34 8.06
N MET A 169 -3.78 -5.13 7.59
CA MET A 169 -4.19 -6.37 8.28
C MET A 169 -3.03 -7.37 8.34
N ALA A 170 -2.26 -7.51 7.26
CA ALA A 170 -1.10 -8.40 7.24
C ALA A 170 0.05 -7.91 8.13
N LEU A 171 0.13 -6.61 8.42
CA LEU A 171 1.05 -6.01 9.39
C LEU A 171 0.48 -5.97 10.82
N GLY A 172 -0.70 -6.55 11.05
CA GLY A 172 -1.33 -6.63 12.38
C GLY A 172 -1.89 -5.31 12.90
N LYS A 173 -2.20 -4.33 12.03
CA LYS A 173 -2.81 -3.05 12.41
C LYS A 173 -4.31 -3.09 12.19
N GLU A 174 -5.10 -2.97 13.26
CA GLU A 174 -6.56 -2.94 13.18
C GLU A 174 -7.12 -1.57 12.76
N GLU A 175 -6.33 -0.51 12.93
CA GLU A 175 -6.72 0.85 12.59
C GLU A 175 -6.73 1.07 11.06
N TYR A 176 -7.91 1.35 10.52
CA TYR A 176 -8.11 1.63 9.10
C TYR A 176 -8.96 2.88 8.91
N TYR A 177 -8.49 3.78 8.03
CA TYR A 177 -9.12 5.05 7.70
C TYR A 177 -9.82 4.97 6.34
N PRO A 178 -11.14 4.72 6.27
CA PRO A 178 -11.86 4.56 4.99
C PRO A 178 -11.98 5.85 4.18
N ASN A 179 -11.60 6.99 4.76
CA ASN A 179 -11.74 8.32 4.16
C ASN A 179 -10.39 8.92 3.74
N SER A 180 -9.25 8.25 3.97
CA SER A 180 -7.95 8.84 3.58
C SER A 180 -6.94 7.78 3.23
N ILE A 181 -6.44 7.88 1.99
CA ILE A 181 -5.36 7.02 1.48
C ILE A 181 -4.06 7.33 2.23
N LEU A 182 -3.73 8.61 2.39
CA LEU A 182 -2.46 9.05 2.99
C LEU A 182 -2.35 8.67 4.46
N LEU A 183 -3.45 8.78 5.23
CA LEU A 183 -3.47 8.32 6.62
C LEU A 183 -3.15 6.82 6.72
N ASN A 184 -3.75 5.99 5.87
CA ASN A 184 -3.47 4.55 5.86
C ASN A 184 -2.02 4.24 5.48
N ILE A 185 -1.47 4.93 4.49
CA ILE A 185 -0.06 4.80 4.12
C ILE A 185 0.85 5.18 5.29
N ASN A 186 0.53 6.26 6.00
CA ASN A 186 1.26 6.69 7.19
C ASN A 186 1.26 5.60 8.29
N THR A 187 0.11 4.97 8.55
CA THR A 187 0.02 3.87 9.51
C THR A 187 0.89 2.67 9.10
N ILE A 188 0.93 2.36 7.79
CA ILE A 188 1.77 1.29 7.23
C ILE A 188 3.26 1.63 7.42
N LEU A 189 3.67 2.87 7.14
CA LEU A 189 5.05 3.31 7.33
C LEU A 189 5.49 3.17 8.79
N ILE A 190 4.66 3.64 9.73
CA ILE A 190 4.92 3.47 11.18
C ILE A 190 5.05 2.00 11.54
N SER A 191 4.19 1.12 10.99
CA SER A 191 4.27 -0.32 11.26
C SER A 191 5.53 -1.01 10.70
N LEU A 192 6.13 -0.45 9.64
CA LEU A 192 7.40 -0.91 9.10
C LEU A 192 8.60 -0.38 9.88
N GLY A 193 8.39 0.43 10.93
CA GLY A 193 9.44 1.02 11.75
C GLY A 193 10.03 2.32 11.19
N VAL A 194 9.32 2.99 10.28
CA VAL A 194 9.69 4.32 9.79
C VAL A 194 9.44 5.35 10.89
N VAL A 195 10.45 6.18 11.17
CA VAL A 195 10.34 7.31 12.09
C VAL A 195 9.89 8.53 11.28
N ILE A 196 8.71 9.05 11.61
CA ILE A 196 8.02 10.13 10.89
C ILE A 196 8.10 11.41 11.72
#